data_AF-A0A183Q009-F1
#
_entry.id   AF-A0A183Q009-F1
#
_cell.length_a   1.000
_cell.length_b   1.000
_cell.length_c   1.000
_cell.angle_alpha   90.00
_cell.angle_beta   90.00
_cell.angle_gamma   90.00
#
_symmetry.space_group_name_H-M   'P 1'
#
loop_
_entity.id
_entity.type
_entity.pdbx_description
1 polymer ?
#
loop_
_entity_poly.entity_id
_entity_poly.type
_entity_poly.pdbx_seq_one_letter_code
_entity_poly.pdbx_strand_id
1 'polypeptide(L)'
;MSEDLEGVYTAFLQNSVPEIWSSKSYPSLKPLGSWIKDLVLRCDFINTWMIRGKPLSFWISGFFFPQEEISIAISKLRLGEILEVDKMIDKPKDGVLVHGLFMDGFR
;
A
#
# COMPACT_ATOMS: atom_id res chain seq x y z
N MET A 1 5.16 -33.70 2.90
CA MET A 1 4.82 -32.27 3.06
C MET A 1 5.09 -31.61 1.73
N SER A 2 4.34 -30.57 1.33
CA SER A 2 4.67 -29.84 0.10
C SER A 2 5.81 -28.87 0.37
N GLU A 3 6.63 -28.62 -0.65
CA GLU A 3 7.78 -27.69 -0.62
C GLU A 3 7.36 -26.30 -0.12
N ASP A 4 6.21 -25.79 -0.58
CA ASP A 4 5.65 -24.52 -0.12
C ASP A 4 5.39 -24.49 1.39
N LEU A 5 4.88 -25.60 1.95
CA LEU A 5 4.52 -25.67 3.37
C LEU A 5 5.78 -25.76 4.25
N GLU A 6 6.82 -26.45 3.77
CA GLU A 6 8.12 -26.48 4.42
C GLU A 6 8.82 -25.12 4.40
N GLY A 7 8.70 -24.40 3.28
CA GLY A 7 9.19 -23.02 3.16
C GLY A 7 8.51 -22.07 4.15
N VAL A 8 7.17 -22.14 4.27
CA VAL A 8 6.41 -21.37 5.26
C VAL A 8 6.83 -21.71 6.69
N TYR A 9 6.94 -23.01 7.00
CA TYR A 9 7.34 -23.46 8.33
C TYR A 9 8.72 -22.95 8.72
N THR A 10 9.69 -23.03 7.80
CA THR A 10 11.06 -22.55 8.02
C THR A 10 11.10 -21.03 8.23
N ALA A 11 10.34 -20.27 7.43
CA ALA A 11 10.25 -18.82 7.57
C ALA A 11 9.66 -18.42 8.94
N PHE A 12 8.63 -19.13 9.41
CA PHE A 12 8.03 -18.86 10.72
C PHE A 12 9.02 -19.12 11.86
N LEU A 13 9.79 -20.20 11.80
CA LEU A 13 10.85 -20.48 12.77
C LEU A 13 11.92 -19.37 12.80
N GLN A 14 12.19 -18.75 11.66
CA GLN A 14 13.16 -17.66 11.51
C GLN A 14 12.57 -16.27 11.77
N ASN A 15 11.28 -16.17 12.14
CA ASN A 15 10.55 -14.91 12.29
C ASN A 15 10.60 -14.03 11.03
N SER A 16 10.65 -14.66 9.86
CA SER A 16 10.66 -14.02 8.54
C SER A 16 9.32 -14.24 7.83
N VAL A 17 9.04 -13.38 6.85
CA VAL A 17 7.83 -13.50 6.02
C VAL A 17 8.09 -14.57 4.96
N PRO A 18 7.21 -15.56 4.78
CA PRO A 18 7.36 -16.56 3.73
C PRO A 18 7.47 -15.93 2.33
N GLU A 19 8.32 -16.49 1.49
CA GLU A 19 8.59 -15.97 0.13
C GLU A 19 7.31 -15.94 -0.74
N ILE A 20 6.46 -16.96 -0.62
CA ILE A 20 5.17 -17.03 -1.31
C ILE A 20 4.21 -15.90 -0.92
N TRP A 21 4.39 -15.27 0.25
CA TRP A 21 3.63 -14.11 0.69
C TRP A 21 4.34 -12.83 0.28
N SER A 22 5.66 -12.78 0.48
CA SER A 22 6.49 -11.62 0.12
C SER A 22 6.34 -11.27 -1.37
N SER A 23 6.34 -12.28 -2.26
CA SER A 23 6.18 -12.13 -3.71
C SER A 23 4.86 -11.48 -4.15
N LYS A 24 3.83 -11.54 -3.31
CA LYS A 24 2.48 -10.99 -3.58
C LYS A 24 2.13 -9.84 -2.63
N SER A 25 3.11 -9.31 -1.90
CA SER A 25 2.91 -8.30 -0.88
C SER A 25 3.86 -7.12 -1.05
N TYR A 26 3.61 -6.04 -0.32
CA TYR A 26 4.45 -4.84 -0.36
C TYR A 26 5.88 -5.16 0.10
N PRO A 27 6.90 -4.56 -0.56
CA PRO A 27 8.28 -4.68 -0.12
C PRO A 27 8.42 -4.29 1.35
N SER A 28 9.01 -5.17 2.15
CA SER A 28 9.17 -4.95 3.59
C SER A 28 10.37 -5.72 4.13
N LEU A 29 11.14 -5.06 5.00
CA LEU A 29 12.22 -5.68 5.77
C LEU A 29 11.78 -5.99 7.21
N LYS A 30 10.47 -5.88 7.51
CA LYS A 30 9.95 -6.13 8.86
C LYS A 30 9.97 -7.63 9.18
N PRO A 31 10.29 -8.02 10.42
CA PRO A 31 10.09 -9.40 10.88
C PRO A 31 8.60 -9.76 10.88
N LEU A 32 8.29 -11.06 10.86
CA LEU A 32 6.93 -11.59 10.68
C LEU A 32 5.90 -10.92 11.60
N GLY A 33 6.18 -10.82 12.89
CA GLY A 33 5.24 -10.20 13.85
C GLY A 33 4.94 -8.73 13.56
N SER A 34 5.95 -7.95 13.16
CA SER A 34 5.78 -6.55 12.77
C SER A 34 5.13 -6.42 11.40
N TRP A 35 5.41 -7.35 10.49
CA TRP A 35 4.80 -7.41 9.16
C TRP A 35 3.30 -7.69 9.25
N ILE A 36 2.86 -8.62 10.09
CA ILE A 36 1.43 -8.92 10.32
C ILE A 36 0.70 -7.69 10.87
N LYS A 37 1.28 -7.00 11.85
CA LYS A 37 0.69 -5.76 12.40
C LYS A 37 0.54 -4.69 11.32
N ASP A 38 1.56 -4.52 10.48
CA ASP A 38 1.53 -3.59 9.36
C ASP A 38 0.44 -3.97 8.34
N LEU A 39 0.28 -5.26 8.05
CA LEU A 39 -0.73 -5.77 7.14
C LEU A 39 -2.14 -5.46 7.65
N VAL A 40 -2.40 -5.71 8.94
CA VAL A 40 -3.70 -5.40 9.57
C VAL A 40 -4.01 -3.91 9.47
N LEU A 41 -3.03 -3.04 9.74
CA LEU A 41 -3.21 -1.59 9.62
C LEU A 41 -3.54 -1.16 8.18
N ARG A 42 -2.90 -1.76 7.18
CA ARG A 42 -3.19 -1.48 5.76
C ARG A 42 -4.59 -1.92 5.37
N CYS A 43 -5.01 -3.12 5.79
CA CYS A 43 -6.36 -3.62 5.57
C CYS A 43 -7.40 -2.71 6.22
N ASP A 44 -7.17 -2.29 7.47
CA ASP A 44 -8.08 -1.39 8.19
C ASP A 44 -8.18 0.00 7.54
N PHE A 45 -7.06 0.55 7.06
CA PHE A 45 -7.04 1.80 6.29
C PHE A 45 -7.90 1.69 5.01
N ILE A 46 -7.72 0.63 4.21
CA ILE A 46 -8.49 0.41 2.98
C ILE A 46 -9.96 0.16 3.30
N ASN A 47 -10.26 -0.63 4.33
CA ASN A 47 -11.63 -0.90 4.76
C ASN A 47 -12.33 0.38 5.25
N THR A 48 -11.64 1.21 6.02
CA THR A 48 -12.15 2.50 6.48
C THR A 48 -12.43 3.43 5.31
N TRP A 49 -11.53 3.48 4.32
CA TRP A 49 -11.75 4.24 3.09
C TRP A 49 -12.99 3.72 2.33
N MET A 50 -13.14 2.41 2.18
CA MET A 50 -14.28 1.80 1.49
C MET A 50 -15.62 2.13 2.17
N ILE A 51 -15.67 2.08 3.50
CA ILE A 51 -16.91 2.29 4.27
C ILE A 51 -17.25 3.77 4.45
N ARG A 52 -16.25 4.60 4.77
CA ARG A 52 -16.44 6.01 5.16
C ARG A 52 -16.20 7.00 4.01
N GLY A 53 -15.78 6.51 2.85
CA GLY A 53 -15.36 7.35 1.74
C GLY A 53 -13.95 7.90 1.93
N LYS A 54 -13.58 8.83 1.04
CA LYS A 54 -12.22 9.35 0.90
C LYS A 54 -11.64 9.85 2.24
N PRO A 55 -10.47 9.36 2.68
CA PRO A 55 -9.84 9.88 3.88
C PRO A 55 -9.34 11.31 3.67
N LEU A 56 -9.35 12.11 4.75
CA LEU A 56 -8.81 13.47 4.73
C LEU A 56 -7.30 13.48 4.47
N SER A 57 -6.59 12.44 4.93
CA SER A 57 -5.17 12.25 4.72
C SER A 57 -4.87 10.83 4.26
N PHE A 58 -4.00 10.70 3.26
CA PHE A 58 -3.62 9.41 2.68
C PHE A 58 -2.32 8.89 3.30
N TRP A 59 -2.35 7.63 3.71
CA TRP A 59 -1.15 6.89 4.10
C TRP A 59 -0.49 6.29 2.86
N ILE A 60 0.31 7.09 2.13
CA ILE A 60 0.87 6.67 0.84
C ILE A 60 1.70 5.39 0.94
N SER A 61 2.52 5.26 2.00
CA SER A 61 3.32 4.05 2.23
C SER A 61 2.50 2.82 2.62
N GLY A 62 1.22 3.00 2.95
CA GLY A 62 0.23 1.96 3.21
C GLY A 62 -0.30 1.29 1.93
N PHE A 63 -0.17 1.93 0.77
CA PHE A 63 -0.54 1.31 -0.51
C PHE A 63 0.44 0.20 -0.90
N PHE A 64 -0.12 -0.88 -1.43
CA PHE A 64 0.64 -1.89 -2.15
C PHE A 64 0.87 -1.33 -3.56
N PHE A 65 2.10 -0.91 -3.86
CA PHE A 65 2.44 -0.19 -5.09
C PHE A 65 1.92 -0.91 -6.35
N PRO A 66 0.88 -0.38 -6.99
CA PRO A 66 0.46 -0.83 -8.29
C PRO A 66 1.12 0.14 -9.27
N GLN A 67 2.43 -0.02 -9.44
CA GLN A 67 3.22 0.82 -10.35
C GLN A 67 2.63 0.74 -11.77
N GLU A 68 1.99 -0.39 -12.08
CA GLU A 68 1.25 -0.66 -13.29
C GLU A 68 -0.03 0.15 -13.38
N GLU A 69 -0.88 0.21 -12.36
CA GLU A 69 -2.14 0.96 -12.41
C GLU A 69 -1.92 2.47 -12.47
N ILE A 70 -0.90 3.01 -11.79
CA ILE A 70 -0.51 4.42 -11.94
C ILE A 70 0.04 4.67 -13.35
N SER A 71 0.90 3.78 -13.87
CA SER A 71 1.42 3.92 -15.24
C SER A 71 0.32 3.78 -16.30
N ILE A 72 -0.66 2.91 -16.08
CA ILE A 72 -1.85 2.74 -16.94
C ILE A 72 -2.75 3.96 -16.83
N ALA A 73 -2.96 4.52 -15.64
CA ALA A 73 -3.73 5.75 -15.47
C ALA A 73 -3.04 6.94 -16.16
N ILE A 74 -1.73 7.11 -15.96
CA ILE A 74 -0.93 8.18 -16.57
C ILE A 74 -0.85 8.02 -18.09
N SER A 75 -0.66 6.80 -18.61
CA SER A 75 -0.61 6.55 -20.06
C SER A 75 -1.97 6.74 -20.75
N LYS A 76 -3.07 6.58 -20.01
CA LYS A 76 -4.43 6.87 -20.50
C LYS A 76 -4.80 8.35 -20.40
N LEU A 77 -4.07 9.16 -19.64
CA LEU A 77 -4.34 10.57 -19.45
C LEU A 77 -3.59 11.42 -20.46
N ARG A 78 -4.33 12.20 -21.27
CA ARG A 78 -3.73 13.27 -22.07
C ARG A 78 -3.43 14.46 -21.15
N LEU A 79 -2.42 15.26 -21.49
CA LEU A 79 -2.07 16.46 -20.73
C LEU A 79 -3.31 17.37 -20.58
N GLY A 80 -3.84 17.48 -19.34
CA GLY A 80 -5.00 18.30 -19.00
C GLY A 80 -6.34 17.55 -18.85
N GLU A 81 -6.40 16.24 -19.08
CA GLU A 81 -7.61 15.45 -18.81
C GLU A 81 -7.73 15.08 -17.33
N ILE A 82 -8.95 15.12 -16.80
CA ILE A 82 -9.29 14.72 -15.43
C ILE A 82 -10.26 13.56 -15.54
N LEU A 83 -9.97 12.44 -14.87
CA LEU A 83 -10.84 11.26 -14.84
C LEU A 83 -12.22 11.64 -14.27
N GLU A 84 -13.30 11.10 -14.82
CA GLU A 84 -14.66 11.45 -14.36
C GLU A 84 -14.91 11.10 -12.89
N VAL A 85 -14.25 10.05 -12.39
CA VAL A 85 -14.23 9.69 -10.96
C VAL A 85 -13.58 10.76 -10.07
N ASP A 86 -12.64 11.55 -10.59
CA ASP A 86 -11.99 12.64 -9.85
C ASP A 86 -12.81 13.94 -9.87
N LYS A 87 -13.82 14.06 -10.74
CA LYS A 87 -14.75 15.22 -10.77
C LYS A 87 -15.77 15.19 -9.64
N MET A 88 -16.01 14.02 -9.04
CA MET A 88 -16.97 13.83 -7.93
C MET A 88 -16.35 14.03 -6.56
N ILE A 89 -15.04 14.29 -6.51
CA ILE A 89 -14.29 14.50 -5.28
C ILE A 89 -14.15 15.99 -5.06
N ASP A 90 -14.64 16.48 -3.93
CA ASP A 90 -14.53 17.90 -3.59
C ASP A 90 -13.04 18.30 -3.57
N LYS A 91 -12.69 19.24 -4.45
CA LYS A 91 -11.29 19.57 -4.76
C LYS A 91 -10.73 20.40 -3.59
N PRO A 92 -9.71 19.93 -2.85
CA PRO A 92 -8.88 20.84 -2.07
C PRO A 92 -8.29 21.90 -3.01
N LYS A 93 -8.18 23.16 -2.56
CA LYS A 93 -7.71 24.30 -3.38
C LYS A 93 -6.37 24.02 -4.09
N ASP A 94 -5.52 23.19 -3.49
CA ASP A 94 -4.44 22.46 -4.17
C ASP A 94 -3.97 21.30 -3.27
N GLY A 95 -3.66 20.14 -3.87
CA GLY A 95 -2.95 19.03 -3.23
C GLY A 95 -3.78 18.04 -2.40
N VAL A 96 -3.13 16.98 -1.92
CA VAL A 96 -3.73 15.94 -1.04
C VAL A 96 -2.88 15.88 0.24
N LEU A 97 -3.52 15.76 1.40
CA LEU A 97 -2.78 15.57 2.65
C LEU A 97 -2.20 14.15 2.69
N VAL A 98 -0.89 14.06 2.92
CA VAL A 98 -0.17 12.79 3.01
C VAL A 98 0.46 12.71 4.40
N HIS A 99 0.43 11.52 5.00
CA HIS A 99 1.09 11.27 6.27
C HIS A 99 1.88 9.95 6.24
N GLY A 100 2.77 9.77 7.23
CA GLY A 100 3.57 8.55 7.37
C GLY A 100 4.75 8.46 6.40
N LEU A 101 5.20 9.59 5.86
CA LEU A 101 6.47 9.70 5.13
C LEU A 101 7.59 9.98 6.13
N PHE A 102 8.71 9.28 5.96
CA PHE A 102 9.96 9.55 6.67
C PHE A 102 10.96 10.07 5.64
N MET A 103 11.65 11.17 5.97
CA MET A 103 12.79 11.65 5.20
C MET A 103 14.07 11.26 5.91
N ASP A 104 15.01 10.70 5.16
CA ASP A 104 16.36 10.43 5.63
C ASP A 104 17.31 11.47 5.01
N GLY A 105 18.21 12.05 5.81
CA GLY A 105 19.23 12.99 5.35
C GLY A 105 19.16 14.42 5.90
N PHE A 106 18.00 14.93 6.36
CA PHE A 106 17.87 16.25 7.01
C PHE A 106 16.66 16.27 7.98
N ARG A 107 16.70 17.12 9.01
CA ARG A 107 15.65 17.28 10.04
C ARG A 107 14.93 18.61 9.92
#